data_AF-A0AAJ1QZP0-F1
#
_entry.id   AF-A0AAJ1QZP0-F1
#
_cell.length_a   1.000
_cell.length_b   1.000
_cell.length_c   1.000
_cell.angle_alpha   90.00
_cell.angle_beta   90.00
_cell.angle_gamma   90.00
#
_symmetry.space_group_name_H-M   'P 1'
#
loop_
_entity.id
_entity.type
_entity.pdbx_description
1 polymer ?
#
loop_
_entity_poly.entity_id
_entity_poly.type
_entity_poly.pdbx_seq_one_letter_code
_entity_poly.pdbx_strand_id
1 'polypeptide(L)'
;MSFGGSVAAMIASLKANKRNRVSTFDKIKGHKKSEKSELHFDKKATPYELEQLKKRLIAENNTIFKRKVLILVVMITAILIALNYIE
;
A
#
# COMPACT_ATOMS: atom_id res chain seq x y z
N MET A 1 -2.04 -22.31 36.20
CA MET A 1 -1.68 -22.14 34.78
C MET A 1 -1.32 -20.68 34.57
N SER A 2 -0.04 -20.39 34.32
CA SER A 2 0.49 -19.02 34.25
C SER A 2 0.22 -18.39 32.88
N PHE A 3 -0.01 -17.07 32.86
CA PHE A 3 -0.18 -16.23 31.66
C PHE A 3 0.92 -16.45 30.60
N GLY A 4 2.14 -16.84 31.01
CA GLY A 4 3.22 -17.18 30.08
C GLY A 4 2.94 -18.40 29.20
N GLY A 5 2.19 -19.39 29.72
CA GLY A 5 1.84 -20.60 28.98
C GLY A 5 0.79 -20.37 27.89
N SER A 6 -0.20 -19.51 28.16
CA SER A 6 -1.23 -19.15 27.18
C SER A 6 -0.66 -18.29 26.04
N VAL A 7 0.25 -17.36 26.35
CA VAL A 7 0.95 -16.56 25.34
C VAL A 7 1.88 -17.42 24.49
N ALA A 8 2.62 -18.36 25.10
CA ALA A 8 3.48 -19.29 24.36
C ALA A 8 2.66 -20.19 23.41
N ALA A 9 1.51 -20.69 23.86
CA ALA A 9 0.60 -21.47 23.02
C ALA A 9 0.01 -20.63 21.86
N MET A 10 -0.33 -19.37 22.11
CA MET A 10 -0.80 -18.43 21.10
C MET A 10 0.28 -18.17 20.03
N ILE A 11 1.53 -17.90 20.43
CA ILE A 11 2.65 -17.69 19.52
C ILE A 11 2.92 -18.94 18.69
N ALA A 12 2.88 -20.12 19.30
CA ALA A 12 3.06 -21.39 18.60
C ALA A 12 1.95 -21.63 17.56
N SER A 13 0.70 -21.39 17.92
CA SER A 13 -0.45 -21.50 17.01
C SER A 13 -0.37 -20.51 15.84
N LEU A 14 -0.02 -19.25 16.11
CA LEU A 14 0.19 -18.24 15.07
C LEU A 14 1.34 -18.63 14.13
N LYS A 15 2.44 -19.15 14.66
CA LYS A 15 3.59 -19.60 13.87
C LYS A 15 3.24 -20.83 13.01
N ALA A 16 2.48 -21.78 13.55
CA ALA A 16 2.03 -22.98 12.83
C ALA A 16 1.02 -22.64 11.71
N ASN A 17 0.11 -21.69 11.96
CA ASN A 17 -0.89 -21.25 10.99
C ASN A 17 -0.40 -20.13 10.05
N LYS A 18 0.85 -19.68 10.19
CA LYS A 18 1.42 -18.62 9.35
C LYS A 18 1.64 -19.14 7.92
N ARG A 19 0.69 -18.85 7.03
CA ARG A 19 0.82 -19.15 5.60
C ARG A 19 1.95 -18.32 5.00
N ASN A 20 2.81 -18.97 4.20
CA ASN A 20 3.83 -18.27 3.45
C ASN A 20 3.15 -17.38 2.39
N ARG A 21 3.21 -16.06 2.56
CA ARG A 21 2.61 -15.11 1.61
C ARG A 21 3.51 -15.03 0.38
N VAL A 22 3.17 -15.80 -0.64
CA VAL A 22 3.75 -15.62 -1.98
C VAL A 22 3.24 -14.32 -2.58
N SER A 23 4.15 -13.55 -3.19
CA SER A 23 3.83 -12.30 -3.87
C SER A 23 2.81 -12.55 -4.99
N THR A 24 1.93 -11.59 -5.26
CA THR A 24 0.99 -11.66 -6.38
C THR A 24 1.73 -11.90 -7.70
N PHE A 25 2.92 -11.33 -7.88
CA PHE A 25 3.76 -11.56 -9.05
C PHE A 25 4.28 -13.01 -9.13
N ASP A 26 4.62 -13.63 -7.99
CA ASP A 26 5.09 -15.02 -7.95
C ASP A 26 3.96 -16.01 -8.21
N LYS A 27 2.72 -15.69 -7.78
CA LYS A 27 1.53 -16.48 -8.14
C LYS A 27 1.29 -16.48 -9.65
N ILE A 28 1.56 -15.35 -10.32
CA ILE A 28 1.29 -15.17 -11.76
C ILE A 28 2.45 -15.70 -12.64
N LYS A 29 3.67 -15.86 -12.10
CA LYS A 29 4.84 -16.37 -12.85
C LYS A 29 4.62 -17.74 -13.52
N GLY A 30 3.84 -18.62 -12.91
CA GLY A 30 3.56 -19.97 -13.43
C GLY A 30 2.43 -20.04 -14.46
N HIS A 31 1.62 -18.97 -14.58
CA HIS A 31 0.56 -18.93 -15.56
C HIS A 31 1.14 -18.49 -16.91
N LYS A 32 1.16 -19.41 -17.89
CA LYS A 32 1.51 -19.07 -19.28
C LYS A 32 0.56 -17.98 -19.76
N LYS A 33 1.11 -16.89 -20.30
CA LYS A 33 0.33 -15.87 -21.02
C LYS A 33 -0.40 -16.57 -22.16
N SER A 34 -1.66 -16.91 -21.94
CA SER A 34 -2.54 -17.37 -23.01
C SER A 34 -2.99 -16.13 -23.77
N GLU A 35 -2.82 -16.12 -25.09
CA GLU A 35 -3.35 -15.05 -25.95
C GLU A 35 -4.88 -14.95 -25.88
N LYS A 36 -5.55 -15.96 -25.32
CA LYS A 36 -7.01 -16.00 -25.08
C LYS A 36 -7.44 -15.56 -23.68
N SER A 37 -6.53 -15.03 -22.85
CA SER A 37 -6.92 -14.46 -21.55
C SER A 37 -7.45 -13.04 -21.73
N GLU A 38 -8.49 -12.65 -20.99
CA GLU A 38 -9.08 -11.29 -21.01
C GLU A 38 -8.04 -10.18 -20.70
N LEU A 39 -6.87 -10.54 -20.16
CA LEU A 39 -5.79 -9.64 -19.81
C LEU A 39 -4.62 -9.75 -20.80
N HIS A 40 -4.87 -9.42 -22.08
CA HIS A 40 -3.81 -9.33 -23.09
C HIS A 40 -3.16 -7.92 -23.05
N PHE A 41 -1.89 -7.85 -22.67
CA PHE A 41 -1.11 -6.62 -22.77
C PHE A 41 -0.51 -6.49 -24.17
N ASP A 42 -1.32 -6.00 -25.10
CA ASP A 42 -0.97 -5.85 -26.52
C ASP A 42 0.16 -4.82 -26.74
N LYS A 43 0.21 -3.79 -25.88
CA LYS A 43 1.23 -2.75 -25.92
C LYS A 43 2.31 -3.01 -24.89
N LYS A 44 3.49 -3.43 -25.37
CA LYS A 44 4.73 -3.34 -24.59
C LYS A 44 5.18 -1.88 -24.66
N ALA A 45 4.98 -1.12 -23.57
CA ALA A 45 5.55 0.22 -23.47
C ALA A 45 7.07 0.13 -23.62
N THR A 46 7.65 0.97 -24.48
CA THR A 46 9.10 1.09 -24.57
C THR A 46 9.64 1.57 -23.20
N PRO A 47 10.88 1.21 -22.81
CA PRO A 47 11.45 1.64 -21.53
C PRO A 47 11.37 3.16 -21.33
N TYR A 48 11.50 3.91 -22.43
CA TYR A 48 11.33 5.37 -22.46
C TYR A 48 9.91 5.83 -22.10
N GLU A 49 8.88 5.23 -22.72
CA GLU A 49 7.47 5.55 -22.43
C GLU A 49 7.11 5.21 -20.98
N LEU A 50 7.67 4.12 -20.44
CA LEU A 50 7.44 3.70 -19.06
C LEU A 50 8.08 4.66 -18.05
N GLU A 51 9.28 5.15 -18.34
CA GLU A 51 9.91 6.20 -17.54
C GLU A 51 9.11 7.51 -17.58
N GLN A 52 8.60 7.89 -18.75
CA GLN A 52 7.80 9.10 -18.88
C GLN A 52 6.48 9.01 -18.12
N LEU A 53 5.80 7.85 -18.19
CA LEU A 53 4.61 7.55 -17.39
C LEU A 53 4.92 7.63 -15.90
N LYS A 54 6.01 6.99 -15.45
CA LYS A 54 6.43 7.03 -14.04
C LYS A 54 6.67 8.46 -13.56
N LYS A 55 7.35 9.28 -14.35
CA LYS A 55 7.61 10.70 -14.02
C LYS A 55 6.31 11.50 -13.89
N ARG A 56 5.36 11.32 -14.82
CA ARG A 56 4.04 11.99 -14.76
C ARG A 56 3.26 11.59 -13.50
N LEU A 57 3.22 10.30 -13.21
CA LEU A 57 2.49 9.75 -12.05
C LEU A 57 3.06 10.26 -10.71
N ILE A 58 4.38 10.34 -10.60
CA ILE A 58 5.05 10.92 -9.42
C ILE A 58 4.74 12.42 -9.29
N ALA A 59 4.76 13.16 -10.41
CA ALA A 59 4.46 14.59 -10.39
C ALA A 59 3.01 14.85 -9.94
N GLU A 60 2.04 14.14 -10.52
CA GLU A 60 0.63 14.23 -10.14
C GLU A 60 0.43 13.88 -8.65
N ASN A 61 1.00 12.76 -8.19
CA ASN A 61 0.86 12.35 -6.80
C ASN A 61 1.48 13.37 -5.83
N ASN A 62 2.60 13.98 -6.18
CA ASN A 62 3.20 15.05 -5.38
C ASN A 62 2.30 16.29 -5.27
N THR A 63 1.59 16.67 -6.34
CA THR A 63 0.64 17.79 -6.28
C THR A 63 -0.56 17.48 -5.38
N ILE A 64 -1.12 16.28 -5.51
CA ILE A 64 -2.24 15.81 -4.68
C ILE A 64 -1.80 15.71 -3.22
N PHE A 65 -0.61 15.17 -2.97
CA PHE A 65 -0.03 15.04 -1.63
C PHE A 65 0.13 16.41 -0.97
N LYS A 66 0.74 17.39 -1.66
CA LYS A 66 0.89 18.76 -1.15
C LYS A 66 -0.46 19.37 -0.77
N ARG A 67 -1.48 19.20 -1.62
CA ARG A 67 -2.84 19.71 -1.33
C ARG A 67 -3.44 19.05 -0.08
N LYS A 68 -3.29 17.74 0.07
CA LYS A 68 -3.76 17.01 1.26
C LYS A 68 -3.04 17.45 2.52
N VAL A 69 -1.71 17.62 2.46
CA VAL A 69 -0.90 18.11 3.59
C VAL A 69 -1.34 19.50 4.01
N LEU A 70 -1.58 20.41 3.06
CA LEU A 70 -2.04 21.77 3.36
C LEU A 70 -3.39 21.76 4.10
N ILE A 71 -4.36 20.97 3.62
CA ILE A 71 -5.66 20.82 4.29
C ILE A 71 -5.50 20.26 5.71
N LEU A 72 -4.63 19.26 5.88
CA LEU A 72 -4.37 18.65 7.19
C LEU A 72 -3.74 19.64 8.18
N VAL A 73 -2.78 20.46 7.72
CA VAL A 73 -2.17 21.50 8.55
C VAL A 73 -3.21 22.53 8.98
N VAL A 74 -4.04 23.01 8.05
CA VAL A 74 -5.13 23.96 8.37
C VAL A 74 -6.09 23.38 9.40
N MET A 75 -6.51 22.12 9.25
CA MET A 75 -7.37 21.45 10.22
C MET A 75 -6.73 21.37 11.62
N ILE A 76 -5.46 20.97 11.71
CA ILE A 76 -4.75 20.91 12.99
C ILE A 76 -4.67 22.29 13.64
N THR A 77 -4.32 23.33 12.88
CA THR A 77 -4.25 24.70 13.41
C THR A 77 -5.60 25.19 13.92
N ALA A 78 -6.69 24.88 13.21
CA ALA A 78 -8.04 25.24 13.64
C ALA A 78 -8.42 24.55 14.96
N ILE A 79 -8.06 23.27 15.13
CA ILE A 79 -8.29 22.53 16.37
C ILE A 79 -7.50 23.14 17.53
N LEU A 80 -6.23 23.50 17.32
CA LEU A 80 -5.40 24.12 18.36
C LEU A 80 -5.97 25.47 18.81
N ILE A 81 -6.43 26.29 17.88
CA ILE A 81 -7.09 27.57 18.20
C ILE A 81 -8.38 27.32 18.97
N ALA A 82 -9.22 26.37 18.54
CA ALA A 82 -10.47 26.05 19.21
C ALA A 82 -10.25 25.54 20.65
N LEU A 83 -9.22 24.73 20.88
CA LEU A 83 -8.85 24.29 22.23
C LEU A 83 -8.38 25.45 23.11
N ASN A 84 -7.57 26.36 22.56
CA ASN A 84 -7.09 27.53 23.31
C ASN A 84 -8.20 28.52 23.67
N TYR A 85 -9.30 28.57 22.90
CA TYR A 85 -10.48 29.40 23.21
C TYR A 85 -11.44 28.75 24.22
N ILE A 86 -11.32 27.44 24.45
CA ILE A 86 -12.15 26.68 25.39
C ILE A 86 -11.56 26.66 26.81
N GLU A 87 -10.23 26.82 26.94
CA GLU A 87 -9.55 27.15 28.20
C GLU A 87 -9.73 28.62 28.58
#